data_AF-A0A0I9TVZ4-F1
#
_entry.id   AF-A0A0I9TVZ4-F1
#
_cell.length_a   1.000
_cell.length_b   1.000
_cell.length_c   1.000
_cell.angle_alpha   90.00
_cell.angle_beta   90.00
_cell.angle_gamma   90.00
#
_symmetry.space_group_name_H-M   'P 1'
#
loop_
_entity.id
_entity.type
_entity.pdbx_description
1 polymer ?
#
loop_
_entity_poly.entity_id
_entity_poly.type
_entity_poly.pdbx_seq_one_letter_code
_entity_poly.pdbx_strand_id
1 'polypeptide(L)'
;QAPMQVVDRLATLALPGRLGQRIEQAKADQRTLYAIPSRFITTIGSAPVHIDPQEISAAWAYDLTWRPTPVFQTYSAYNPTLDHLNSESLANKPQFVLSRLSPASPATGIDGRLGVQESPQYSRALLCDYTVNGIENRWALLTRTTPHCGPLTPLSTVP
;
A
#
# COMPACT_ATOMS: atom_id res chain seq x y z
N GLN A 1 -5.06 26.82 -24.81
CA GLN A 1 -4.49 25.98 -23.72
C GLN A 1 -3.61 24.84 -24.24
N ALA A 2 -4.06 24.05 -25.23
CA ALA A 2 -3.26 22.98 -25.87
C ALA A 2 -1.84 23.38 -26.35
N PRO A 3 -1.60 24.53 -27.02
CA PRO A 3 -0.25 24.88 -27.49
C PRO A 3 0.77 25.13 -26.36
N MET A 4 0.33 25.66 -25.21
CA MET A 4 1.23 25.86 -24.06
C MET A 4 1.67 24.53 -23.44
N GLN A 5 0.77 23.53 -23.41
CA GLN A 5 1.10 22.19 -22.90
C GLN A 5 2.11 21.46 -23.79
N VAL A 6 2.03 21.67 -25.11
CA VAL A 6 2.99 21.08 -26.06
C VAL A 6 4.37 21.70 -25.90
N VAL A 7 4.46 23.03 -25.81
CA VAL A 7 5.73 23.74 -25.56
C VAL A 7 6.34 23.31 -24.24
N ASP A 8 5.53 23.16 -23.19
CA ASP A 8 6.01 22.74 -21.88
C ASP A 8 6.53 21.29 -21.85
N ARG A 9 5.86 20.37 -22.55
CA ARG A 9 6.34 18.98 -22.70
C ARG A 9 7.66 18.91 -23.46
N LEU A 10 7.76 19.62 -24.58
CA LEU A 10 9.00 19.69 -25.36
C LEU A 10 10.14 20.26 -24.52
N ALA A 11 9.90 21.34 -23.79
CA ALA A 11 10.90 21.94 -22.93
C ALA A 11 11.30 21.01 -21.76
N THR A 12 10.36 20.23 -21.21
CA THR A 12 10.64 19.24 -20.16
C THR A 12 11.57 18.13 -20.64
N LEU A 13 11.42 17.70 -21.90
CA LEU A 13 12.27 16.67 -22.51
C LEU A 13 13.60 17.22 -23.03
N ALA A 14 13.63 18.45 -23.54
CA ALA A 14 14.78 19.01 -24.23
C ALA A 14 15.75 19.78 -23.32
N LEU A 15 15.29 20.34 -22.19
CA LEU A 15 16.13 21.11 -21.29
C LEU A 15 16.72 20.21 -20.18
N PRO A 16 18.06 20.12 -20.05
CA PRO A 16 18.69 19.36 -18.98
C PRO A 16 18.18 19.76 -17.60
N GLY A 17 17.94 18.79 -16.72
CA GLY A 17 17.49 19.02 -15.34
C GLY A 17 16.00 19.33 -15.17
N ARG A 18 15.29 19.78 -16.21
CA ARG A 18 13.86 20.13 -16.11
C ARG A 18 12.96 18.92 -15.84
N LEU A 19 13.28 17.76 -16.42
CA LEU A 19 12.60 16.50 -16.10
C LEU A 19 12.75 16.14 -14.62
N GLY A 20 13.96 16.25 -14.06
CA GLY A 20 14.22 15.97 -12.64
C GLY A 20 13.47 16.92 -11.71
N GLN A 21 13.44 18.22 -12.03
CA GLN A 21 12.65 19.21 -11.28
C GLN A 21 11.14 18.89 -11.33
N ARG A 22 10.62 18.48 -12.49
CA ARG A 22 9.21 18.07 -12.62
C ARG A 22 8.90 16.81 -11.80
N ILE A 23 9.81 15.84 -11.78
CA ILE A 23 9.68 14.63 -10.96
C ILE A 23 9.65 14.99 -9.47
N GLU A 24 10.61 15.78 -8.99
CA GLU A 24 10.66 16.16 -7.58
C GLU A 24 9.47 17.03 -7.16
N GLN A 25 9.00 17.93 -8.02
CA GLN A 25 7.77 18.69 -7.77
C GLN A 25 6.57 17.75 -7.63
N ALA A 26 6.40 16.80 -8.56
CA ALA A 26 5.29 15.85 -8.52
C ALA A 26 5.35 14.93 -7.28
N LYS A 27 6.54 14.50 -6.86
CA LYS A 27 6.73 13.78 -5.59
C LYS A 27 6.36 14.66 -4.41
N ALA A 28 6.81 15.91 -4.35
CA ALA A 28 6.51 16.84 -3.26
C ALA A 28 5.01 17.11 -3.13
N ASP A 29 4.31 17.27 -4.25
CA ASP A 29 2.85 17.43 -4.29
C ASP A 29 2.15 16.19 -3.72
N GLN A 30 2.60 14.98 -4.11
CA GLN A 30 2.07 13.73 -3.57
C GLN A 30 2.37 13.54 -2.08
N ARG A 31 3.58 13.87 -1.62
CA ARG A 31 3.91 13.81 -0.18
C ARG A 31 2.99 14.72 0.63
N THR A 32 2.71 15.92 0.12
CA THR A 32 1.78 16.89 0.72
C THR A 32 0.35 16.33 0.78
N LEU A 33 -0.13 15.74 -0.33
CA LEU A 33 -1.46 15.14 -0.40
C LEU A 33 -1.62 13.95 0.57
N TYR A 34 -0.62 13.08 0.62
CA TYR A 34 -0.67 11.86 1.44
C TYR A 34 -0.42 12.11 2.92
N ALA A 35 0.42 13.09 3.25
CA ALA A 35 0.79 13.45 4.61
C ALA A 35 1.14 12.22 5.48
N ILE A 36 1.90 11.27 4.91
CA ILE A 36 2.37 10.09 5.66
C ILE A 36 3.27 10.61 6.78
N PRO A 37 3.01 10.22 8.04
CA PRO A 37 3.80 10.68 9.18
C PRO A 37 5.29 10.44 8.96
N SER A 38 6.12 11.46 9.17
CA SER A 38 7.57 11.37 8.99
C SER A 38 8.17 10.23 9.83
N ARG A 39 7.66 10.02 11.04
CA ARG A 39 8.05 8.89 11.90
C ARG A 39 7.84 7.53 11.23
N PHE A 40 6.78 7.35 10.42
CA PHE A 40 6.56 6.09 9.69
C PHE A 40 7.60 5.91 8.60
N ILE A 41 7.90 6.97 7.85
CA ILE A 41 8.94 6.94 6.81
C ILE A 41 10.31 6.62 7.42
N THR A 42 10.64 7.25 8.55
CA THR A 42 11.88 6.97 9.29
C THR A 42 11.94 5.54 9.82
N THR A 43 10.83 5.03 10.38
CA THR A 43 10.74 3.64 10.87
C THR A 43 10.89 2.62 9.75
N ILE A 44 10.32 2.87 8.56
CA ILE A 44 10.47 2.01 7.39
C ILE A 44 11.93 2.02 6.90
N GLY A 45 12.54 3.19 6.79
CA GLY A 45 13.91 3.33 6.29
C GLY A 45 14.10 2.66 4.92
N SER A 46 15.12 1.83 4.78
CA SER A 46 15.39 1.05 3.56
C SER A 46 14.72 -0.33 3.55
N ALA A 47 13.87 -0.63 4.54
CA ALA A 47 13.26 -1.95 4.63
C ALA A 47 12.17 -2.15 3.56
N PRO A 48 11.95 -3.39 3.10
CA PRO A 48 10.86 -3.74 2.20
C PRO A 48 9.49 -3.32 2.74
N VAL A 49 8.72 -2.59 1.92
CA VAL A 49 7.36 -2.16 2.27
C VAL A 49 6.36 -2.51 1.18
N HIS A 50 5.16 -2.88 1.60
CA HIS A 50 3.97 -2.96 0.75
C HIS A 50 3.00 -1.83 1.10
N ILE A 51 2.33 -1.27 0.08
CA ILE A 51 1.30 -0.24 0.25
C ILE A 51 -0.04 -0.91 -0.01
N ASP A 52 -0.97 -0.78 0.94
CA ASP A 52 -2.25 -1.47 0.91
C ASP A 52 -3.41 -0.53 1.29
N PRO A 53 -4.63 -0.75 0.80
CA PRO A 53 -4.94 -1.41 -0.46
C PRO A 53 -4.77 -0.45 -1.66
N GLN A 54 -4.62 0.86 -1.40
CA GLN A 54 -4.64 1.96 -2.37
C GLN A 54 -3.47 2.93 -2.14
N GLU A 55 -3.34 3.95 -3.00
CA GLU A 55 -2.30 4.99 -2.92
C GLU A 55 -0.87 4.48 -3.11
N ILE A 56 -0.70 3.48 -4.00
CA ILE A 56 0.58 2.82 -4.30
C ILE A 56 1.66 3.82 -4.74
N SER A 57 1.28 4.95 -5.35
CA SER A 57 2.20 6.05 -5.69
C SER A 57 2.94 6.62 -4.49
N ALA A 58 2.46 6.41 -3.25
CA ALA A 58 3.21 6.74 -2.05
C ALA A 58 4.61 6.09 -2.02
N ALA A 59 4.75 4.85 -2.54
CA ALA A 59 6.05 4.19 -2.61
C ALA A 59 7.05 4.98 -3.48
N TRP A 60 6.60 5.53 -4.60
CA TRP A 60 7.41 6.37 -5.47
C TRP A 60 7.64 7.77 -4.88
N ALA A 61 6.60 8.39 -4.32
CA ALA A 61 6.69 9.73 -3.75
C ALA A 61 7.70 9.83 -2.61
N TYR A 62 7.81 8.78 -1.79
CA TYR A 62 8.68 8.71 -0.61
C TYR A 62 9.96 7.88 -0.85
N ASP A 63 10.23 7.47 -2.10
CA ASP A 63 11.42 6.68 -2.46
C ASP A 63 11.59 5.40 -1.61
N LEU A 64 10.47 4.73 -1.33
CA LEU A 64 10.44 3.54 -0.48
C LEU A 64 10.93 2.31 -1.25
N THR A 65 11.52 1.36 -0.52
CA THR A 65 11.89 0.03 -1.08
C THR A 65 10.63 -0.81 -1.27
N TRP A 66 9.92 -0.58 -2.37
CA TRP A 66 8.64 -1.23 -2.63
C TRP A 66 8.82 -2.71 -2.99
N ARG A 67 8.21 -3.58 -2.19
CA ARG A 67 8.18 -5.03 -2.39
C ARG A 67 6.73 -5.53 -2.21
N PRO A 68 5.86 -5.32 -3.22
CA PRO A 68 4.46 -5.65 -3.08
C PRO A 68 4.17 -7.15 -3.14
N THR A 69 2.95 -7.51 -2.78
CA THR A 69 2.34 -8.80 -3.16
C THR A 69 2.13 -8.88 -4.70
N PRO A 70 1.99 -10.10 -5.27
CA PRO A 70 1.81 -10.28 -6.71
C PRO A 70 0.63 -9.52 -7.29
N VAL A 71 -0.52 -9.55 -6.60
CA VAL A 71 -1.68 -8.71 -6.91
C VAL A 71 -1.68 -7.54 -5.92
N PHE A 72 -0.88 -6.52 -6.24
CA PHE A 72 -0.57 -5.41 -5.32
C PHE A 72 -1.78 -4.50 -5.01
N GLN A 73 -2.81 -4.52 -5.86
CA GLN A 73 -4.14 -4.01 -5.52
C GLN A 73 -4.93 -5.17 -4.96
N THR A 74 -4.85 -5.38 -3.65
CA THR A 74 -5.34 -6.59 -2.97
C THR A 74 -6.83 -6.86 -3.26
N TYR A 75 -7.64 -5.81 -3.42
CA TYR A 75 -9.03 -5.88 -3.88
C TYR A 75 -9.25 -6.55 -5.25
N SER A 76 -8.20 -6.70 -6.07
CA SER A 76 -8.25 -7.39 -7.36
C SER A 76 -7.87 -8.87 -7.29
N ALA A 77 -7.62 -9.43 -6.10
CA ALA A 77 -7.36 -10.85 -5.90
C ALA A 77 -8.68 -11.66 -5.89
N TYR A 78 -9.38 -11.67 -7.03
CA TYR A 78 -10.77 -12.14 -7.14
C TYR A 78 -11.01 -13.64 -6.96
N ASN A 79 -9.95 -14.45 -6.85
CA ASN A 79 -10.08 -15.89 -6.69
C ASN A 79 -9.12 -16.42 -5.62
N PRO A 80 -9.41 -17.61 -5.05
CA PRO A 80 -8.60 -18.18 -3.97
C PRO A 80 -7.13 -18.36 -4.32
N THR A 81 -6.79 -18.66 -5.58
CA THR A 81 -5.39 -18.82 -6.01
C THR A 81 -4.63 -17.50 -5.91
N LEU A 82 -5.24 -16.38 -6.33
CA LEU A 82 -4.61 -15.05 -6.25
C LEU A 82 -4.49 -14.57 -4.79
N ASP A 83 -5.51 -14.79 -3.97
CA ASP A 83 -5.48 -14.48 -2.54
C ASP A 83 -4.39 -15.27 -1.81
N HIS A 84 -4.26 -16.57 -2.12
CA HIS A 84 -3.20 -17.42 -1.60
C HIS A 84 -1.80 -16.90 -1.95
N LEU A 85 -1.54 -16.56 -3.22
CA LEU A 85 -0.27 -16.00 -3.66
C LEU A 85 0.08 -14.69 -2.95
N ASN A 86 -0.93 -13.84 -2.70
CA ASN A 86 -0.77 -12.62 -1.93
C ASN A 86 -0.42 -12.92 -0.47
N SER A 87 -1.14 -13.84 0.18
CA SER A 87 -0.89 -14.27 1.55
C SER A 87 0.52 -14.82 1.74
N GLU A 88 0.99 -15.72 0.85
CA GLU A 88 2.34 -16.28 0.93
C GLU A 88 3.42 -15.21 0.72
N SER A 89 3.19 -14.29 -0.22
CA SER A 89 4.12 -13.20 -0.46
C SER A 89 4.19 -12.24 0.72
N LEU A 90 3.08 -11.97 1.39
CA LEU A 90 3.01 -11.07 2.55
C LEU A 90 3.79 -11.64 3.75
N ALA A 91 3.68 -12.95 4.01
CA ALA A 91 4.41 -13.60 5.09
C ALA A 91 5.94 -13.51 4.90
N ASN A 92 6.40 -13.59 3.65
CA ASN A 92 7.83 -13.77 3.35
C ASN A 92 8.58 -12.48 2.94
N LYS A 93 7.92 -11.51 2.30
CA LYS A 93 8.63 -10.42 1.60
C LYS A 93 8.64 -9.06 2.34
N PRO A 94 7.53 -8.32 2.48
CA PRO A 94 7.58 -7.01 3.13
C PRO A 94 7.87 -7.15 4.63
N GLN A 95 8.66 -6.22 5.16
CA GLN A 95 8.81 -6.04 6.60
C GLN A 95 7.73 -5.12 7.15
N PHE A 96 7.25 -4.19 6.32
CA PHE A 96 6.21 -3.24 6.68
C PHE A 96 5.05 -3.29 5.69
N VAL A 97 3.84 -3.08 6.21
CA VAL A 97 2.69 -2.71 5.40
C VAL A 97 2.28 -1.30 5.81
N LEU A 98 2.24 -0.39 4.85
CA LEU A 98 1.70 0.94 5.05
C LEU A 98 0.28 0.96 4.48
N SER A 99 -0.70 0.92 5.38
CA SER A 99 -2.10 0.77 5.02
C SER A 99 -2.84 2.11 5.06
N ARG A 100 -3.52 2.46 3.96
CA ARG A 100 -4.37 3.64 3.88
C ARG A 100 -5.74 3.31 4.45
N LEU A 101 -6.10 3.96 5.55
CA LEU A 101 -7.38 3.76 6.20
C LEU A 101 -8.51 4.42 5.40
N SER A 102 -9.55 3.63 5.09
CA SER A 102 -10.79 4.12 4.48
C SER A 102 -11.46 5.13 5.42
N PRO A 103 -11.97 6.27 4.91
CA PRO A 103 -12.77 7.20 5.72
C PRO A 103 -14.17 6.65 6.03
N ALA A 104 -14.61 5.58 5.37
CA ALA A 104 -15.92 4.96 5.56
C ALA A 104 -15.93 3.98 6.74
N SER A 105 -17.10 3.83 7.38
CA SER A 105 -17.37 2.82 8.41
C SER A 105 -18.68 2.09 8.07
N PRO A 106 -18.63 0.78 7.71
CA PRO A 106 -17.44 -0.06 7.59
C PRO A 106 -16.53 0.39 6.44
N ALA A 107 -15.26 0.00 6.48
CA ALA A 107 -14.30 0.32 5.43
C ALA A 107 -14.72 -0.30 4.09
N THR A 108 -14.88 0.53 3.07
CA THR A 108 -15.17 0.10 1.70
C THR A 108 -13.96 0.30 0.77
N GLY A 109 -13.80 -0.62 -0.18
CA GLY A 109 -12.85 -0.53 -1.30
C GLY A 109 -13.30 0.47 -2.37
N ILE A 110 -12.51 0.58 -3.45
CA ILE A 110 -12.80 1.50 -4.57
C ILE A 110 -14.04 1.13 -5.36
N ASP A 111 -14.46 -0.14 -5.29
CA ASP A 111 -15.63 -0.70 -5.95
C ASP A 111 -16.85 -0.83 -5.03
N GLY A 112 -16.79 -0.23 -3.82
CA GLY A 112 -17.89 -0.21 -2.85
C GLY A 112 -18.04 -1.49 -2.04
N ARG A 113 -17.17 -2.50 -2.22
CA ARG A 113 -17.19 -3.74 -1.45
C ARG A 113 -16.50 -3.55 -0.09
N LEU A 114 -16.75 -4.46 0.84
CA LEU A 114 -16.13 -4.42 2.18
C LEU A 114 -14.64 -4.77 2.08
N GLY A 115 -13.78 -3.75 2.24
CA GLY A 115 -12.34 -3.87 1.96
C GLY A 115 -11.64 -4.97 2.76
N VAL A 116 -12.06 -5.18 4.01
CA VAL A 116 -11.47 -6.21 4.90
C VAL A 116 -11.88 -7.65 4.54
N GLN A 117 -12.89 -7.82 3.67
CA GLN A 117 -13.47 -9.14 3.32
C GLN A 117 -13.09 -9.61 1.91
N GLU A 118 -12.28 -8.86 1.18
CA GLU A 118 -12.01 -9.15 -0.23
C GLU A 118 -10.96 -10.24 -0.45
N SER A 119 -9.99 -10.34 0.45
CA SER A 119 -8.85 -11.26 0.37
C SER A 119 -8.66 -11.95 1.72
N PRO A 120 -9.47 -12.97 2.04
CA PRO A 120 -9.53 -13.55 3.39
C PRO A 120 -8.20 -14.17 3.86
N GLN A 121 -7.44 -14.84 2.99
CA GLN A 121 -6.14 -15.40 3.35
C GLN A 121 -5.12 -14.29 3.58
N TYR A 122 -5.08 -13.28 2.70
CA TYR A 122 -4.24 -12.10 2.89
C TYR A 122 -4.58 -11.33 4.17
N SER A 123 -5.86 -11.04 4.43
CA SER A 123 -6.32 -10.36 5.64
C SER A 123 -5.92 -11.13 6.90
N ARG A 124 -6.01 -12.46 6.87
CA ARG A 124 -5.54 -13.31 7.97
C ARG A 124 -4.03 -13.23 8.15
N ALA A 125 -3.24 -13.31 7.08
CA ALA A 125 -1.79 -13.16 7.17
C ALA A 125 -1.39 -11.80 7.73
N LEU A 126 -2.06 -10.72 7.29
CA LEU A 126 -1.84 -9.38 7.84
C LEU A 126 -2.17 -9.32 9.33
N LEU A 127 -3.31 -9.89 9.74
CA LEU A 127 -3.72 -9.94 11.15
C LEU A 127 -2.75 -10.76 12.01
N CYS A 128 -2.28 -11.90 11.50
CA CYS A 128 -1.57 -12.89 12.29
C CYS A 128 -0.05 -12.72 12.30
N ASP A 129 0.52 -12.13 11.25
CA ASP A 129 1.96 -12.02 11.08
C ASP A 129 2.47 -10.60 11.31
N TYR A 130 1.57 -9.62 11.50
CA TYR A 130 1.93 -8.22 11.71
C TYR A 130 1.30 -7.64 12.98
N THR A 131 1.95 -6.62 13.54
CA THR A 131 1.40 -5.78 14.60
C THR A 131 1.32 -4.31 14.16
N VAL A 132 0.41 -3.56 14.74
CA VAL A 132 0.25 -2.13 14.46
C VAL A 132 1.34 -1.34 15.18
N ASN A 133 2.24 -0.73 14.44
CA ASN A 133 3.25 0.20 14.96
C ASN A 133 2.62 1.55 15.34
N GLY A 134 1.64 2.01 14.55
CA GLY A 134 0.88 3.22 14.87
C GLY A 134 -0.16 3.57 13.82
N ILE A 135 -1.07 4.46 14.19
CA ILE A 135 -2.10 5.02 13.31
C ILE A 135 -2.07 6.55 13.42
N GLU A 136 -1.94 7.24 12.29
CA GLU A 136 -1.93 8.71 12.21
C GLU A 136 -2.20 9.17 10.78
N ASN A 137 -2.84 10.33 10.60
CA ASN A 137 -3.13 10.91 9.28
C ASN A 137 -3.86 9.96 8.31
N ARG A 138 -4.71 9.08 8.87
CA ARG A 138 -5.42 8.02 8.14
C ARG A 138 -4.49 6.99 7.46
N TRP A 139 -3.31 6.80 8.03
CA TRP A 139 -2.37 5.74 7.71
C TRP A 139 -2.16 4.85 8.94
N ALA A 140 -2.11 3.54 8.72
CA ALA A 140 -1.63 2.58 9.69
C ALA A 140 -0.29 2.02 9.21
N LEU A 141 0.72 2.04 10.08
CA LEU A 141 1.96 1.32 9.83
C LEU A 141 1.89 -0.02 10.56
N LEU A 142 1.98 -1.11 9.81
CA LEU A 142 2.07 -2.46 10.34
C LEU A 142 3.49 -2.98 10.17
N THR A 143 4.01 -3.65 11.20
CA THR A 143 5.35 -4.24 11.22
C THR A 143 5.22 -5.74 11.32
N ARG A 144 5.96 -6.47 10.48
CA ARG A 144 6.01 -7.92 10.53
C ARG A 144 6.61 -8.38 11.87
N THR A 145 6.01 -9.38 12.46
CA THR A 145 6.36 -9.98 13.74
C THR A 145 6.38 -11.50 13.61
N THR A 146 6.78 -12.19 14.68
CA THR A 146 6.51 -13.63 14.78
C THR A 146 4.99 -13.88 14.73
N PRO A 147 4.51 -14.87 13.95
CA PRO A 147 3.09 -15.19 13.89
C PRO A 147 2.51 -15.42 15.28
N HIS A 148 1.36 -14.81 15.57
CA HIS A 148 0.72 -14.86 16.89
C HIS A 148 -0.70 -15.45 16.88
N CYS A 149 -1.18 -15.87 15.71
CA CYS A 149 -2.40 -16.68 15.60
C CYS A 149 -2.11 -18.18 15.73
N GLY A 150 -3.08 -18.91 16.27
CA GLY A 150 -3.07 -20.38 16.30
C GLY A 150 -3.61 -21.03 15.01
N PRO A 151 -3.61 -22.37 14.97
CA PRO A 151 -4.26 -23.12 13.89
C PRO A 151 -5.77 -22.83 13.85
N LEU A 152 -6.36 -22.92 12.65
CA LEU A 152 -7.80 -22.76 12.49
C LEU A 152 -8.53 -23.89 13.23
N THR A 153 -9.47 -23.49 14.09
CA THR A 153 -10.35 -24.43 14.80
C THR A 153 -11.74 -24.33 14.19
N PRO A 154 -12.29 -25.42 13.62
CA PRO A 154 -13.67 -25.42 13.12
C PRO A 154 -14.64 -25.11 14.25
N LEU A 155 -15.49 -24.09 14.09
CA LEU A 155 -16.52 -23.75 15.07
C LEU A 155 -17.85 -24.47 14.78
N SER A 156 -18.25 -24.50 13.51
CA SER A 156 -19.47 -25.17 13.03
C SER A 156 -19.43 -25.31 11.50
N THR A 157 -20.24 -26.22 10.96
CA THR A 157 -20.53 -26.30 9.52
C THR A 157 -21.93 -25.74 9.26
N VAL A 158 -22.07 -24.92 8.21
CA VAL A 158 -23.39 -24.49 7.73
C VAL A 158 -23.92 -25.56 6.76
N PRO A 159 -25.14 -26.10 6.96
CA PRO A 159 -25.73 -27.10 6.08
C PRO A 159 -26.08 -26.55 4.69
#